data_AF-A0A0D8J2V9-F1
#
_entry.id   AF-A0A0D8J2V9-F1
#
_cell.length_a   1.000
_cell.length_b   1.000
_cell.length_c   1.000
_cell.angle_alpha   90.00
_cell.angle_beta   90.00
_cell.angle_gamma   90.00
#
_symmetry.space_group_name_H-M   'P 1'
#
loop_
_entity.id
_entity.type
_entity.pdbx_description
1 polymer ?
#
loop_
_entity_poly.entity_id
_entity_poly.type
_entity_poly.pdbx_seq_one_letter_code
_entity_poly.pdbx_strand_id
1 'polypeptide(L)'
;MVCTLGPSTDQEGVMRNMIVSGMNVARFNFSHGSHEEHAARLAKLRALRDELCMPVAALLDTKGPEIRLKNFKNGKVTLKAGQTFTLTTRDVEGDENICSITYKELPQDLAPGARVLLDDGLVGMKVDVIQGDDIICTVQNGGPVSNHKGVNVPGTKLSMPYMSAQDRDDILFGIEQGFDFIAASFVRSAADILEIRRLLDSRKCDFIKIVAKIENHEGVENIDEILNVADGIMVARGDMGVEIDFTEIPIIQKDIIWRCYNAGKPVITATQMLDSMIEHPRPTRAEITDVANAIYDGTSAIMLSGETAAGRWPVEAVRTMSAIAERTESDINYDKRLKMRTMEGQLSVAGAVAHAACTTAMDIKANAIITVSKSGETARLLCKYRPETPIIACVLTEQVYRQLTLSWGITPIMMEYAHDTDELIEKAVSTSQSAGLVQDGDLVVITAGVPVGISGTTNMIKAHLVGDALLSGIGIGKRNGVGVACVCRSDDEVRSKFKPGNVLVVPATNNNMLDSIRDASAIIAEEAGVNSHAAIVGLTLGKPVVVGAAGATRKLHDGVRVSVDGERGVVHSMPQ
;
A
#
# COMPACT_ATOMS: atom_id res chain seq x y z
N MET A 1 1.12 -3.44 -6.06
CA MET A 1 1.29 -3.20 -7.51
C MET A 1 -0.06 -2.95 -8.18
N VAL A 2 -0.12 -1.98 -9.09
CA VAL A 2 -1.30 -1.65 -9.91
C VAL A 2 -1.08 -2.16 -11.33
N CYS A 3 -2.02 -2.89 -11.93
CA CYS A 3 -1.91 -3.40 -13.30
C CYS A 3 -3.13 -3.00 -14.13
N THR A 4 -2.90 -2.52 -15.35
CA THR A 4 -3.98 -2.12 -16.25
C THR A 4 -4.56 -3.32 -16.96
N LEU A 5 -5.89 -3.48 -16.90
CA LEU A 5 -6.59 -4.51 -17.64
C LEU A 5 -6.84 -4.07 -19.09
N GLY A 6 -6.77 -5.02 -20.00
CA GLY A 6 -7.00 -4.83 -21.42
C GLY A 6 -7.01 -6.15 -22.20
N PRO A 7 -6.96 -6.08 -23.54
CA PRO A 7 -7.07 -7.26 -24.41
C PRO A 7 -6.12 -8.42 -24.05
N SER A 8 -4.88 -8.13 -23.64
CA SER A 8 -3.92 -9.16 -23.23
C SER A 8 -4.32 -9.87 -21.93
N THR A 9 -5.04 -9.19 -21.04
CA THR A 9 -5.52 -9.75 -19.76
C THR A 9 -6.86 -10.51 -19.87
N ASP A 10 -7.59 -10.31 -20.97
CA ASP A 10 -8.89 -10.95 -21.20
C ASP A 10 -8.74 -12.45 -21.49
N GLN A 11 -7.55 -12.87 -21.95
CA GLN A 11 -7.19 -14.27 -22.18
C GLN A 11 -7.39 -15.16 -20.94
N GLU A 12 -7.65 -16.44 -21.19
CA GLU A 12 -7.88 -17.42 -20.12
C GLU A 12 -6.62 -17.58 -19.25
N GLY A 13 -6.81 -17.65 -17.93
CA GLY A 13 -5.71 -17.83 -16.97
C GLY A 13 -4.78 -16.63 -16.76
N VAL A 14 -4.71 -15.65 -17.67
CA VAL A 14 -3.77 -14.51 -17.55
C VAL A 14 -4.05 -13.67 -16.31
N MET A 15 -5.28 -13.17 -16.14
CA MET A 15 -5.65 -12.38 -14.96
C MET A 15 -5.39 -13.13 -13.65
N ARG A 16 -5.73 -14.43 -13.59
CA ARG A 16 -5.43 -15.30 -12.44
C ARG A 16 -3.93 -15.33 -12.13
N ASN A 17 -3.12 -15.55 -13.15
CA ASN A 17 -1.66 -15.59 -13.01
C ASN A 17 -1.07 -14.23 -12.62
N MET A 18 -1.65 -13.12 -13.05
CA MET A 18 -1.25 -11.78 -12.62
C MET A 18 -1.56 -11.55 -11.12
N ILE A 19 -2.74 -11.97 -10.65
CA ILE A 19 -3.10 -11.89 -9.22
C ILE A 19 -2.09 -12.67 -8.38
N VAL A 20 -1.85 -13.94 -8.73
CA VAL A 20 -0.90 -14.81 -8.02
C VAL A 20 0.54 -14.29 -8.12
N SER A 21 0.88 -13.56 -9.19
CA SER A 21 2.22 -12.98 -9.37
C SER A 21 2.42 -11.62 -8.68
N GLY A 22 1.40 -11.10 -7.98
CA GLY A 22 1.54 -9.87 -7.17
C GLY A 22 0.66 -8.68 -7.58
N MET A 23 -0.33 -8.85 -8.47
CA MET A 23 -1.30 -7.78 -8.75
C MET A 23 -2.18 -7.51 -7.52
N ASN A 24 -2.10 -6.29 -6.97
CA ASN A 24 -2.91 -5.85 -5.82
C ASN A 24 -4.08 -4.96 -6.23
N VAL A 25 -3.95 -4.21 -7.33
CA VAL A 25 -5.02 -3.34 -7.85
C VAL A 25 -5.14 -3.52 -9.36
N ALA A 26 -6.35 -3.80 -9.83
CA ALA A 26 -6.70 -3.83 -11.23
C ALA A 26 -7.20 -2.45 -11.68
N ARG A 27 -6.46 -1.82 -12.59
CA ARG A 27 -6.81 -0.53 -13.21
C ARG A 27 -7.64 -0.75 -14.46
N PHE A 28 -8.77 -0.06 -14.54
CA PHE A 28 -9.67 -0.01 -15.68
C PHE A 28 -9.55 1.37 -16.31
N ASN A 29 -9.02 1.43 -17.53
CA ASN A 29 -8.79 2.70 -18.22
C ASN A 29 -10.03 3.07 -19.06
N PHE A 30 -10.80 4.07 -18.64
CA PHE A 30 -12.05 4.49 -19.30
C PHE A 30 -11.82 5.45 -20.47
N SER A 31 -10.57 5.82 -20.78
CA SER A 31 -10.24 6.40 -22.08
C SER A 31 -10.53 5.45 -23.25
N HIS A 32 -10.69 4.15 -22.97
CA HIS A 32 -11.00 3.10 -23.93
C HIS A 32 -12.05 2.11 -23.38
N GLY A 33 -12.70 1.38 -24.28
CA GLY A 33 -13.68 0.35 -23.94
C GLY A 33 -15.04 0.90 -23.50
N SER A 34 -16.07 0.07 -23.60
CA SER A 34 -17.41 0.40 -23.13
C SER A 34 -17.61 -0.01 -21.67
N HIS A 35 -18.68 0.50 -21.03
CA HIS A 35 -19.10 0.04 -19.70
C HIS A 35 -19.38 -1.47 -19.67
N GLU A 36 -19.85 -2.06 -20.77
CA GLU A 36 -20.11 -3.50 -20.89
C GLU A 36 -18.81 -4.31 -20.82
N GLU A 37 -17.76 -3.88 -21.53
CA GLU A 37 -16.44 -4.51 -21.48
C GLU A 37 -15.84 -4.40 -20.06
N HIS A 38 -15.93 -3.22 -19.44
CA HIS A 38 -15.41 -3.01 -18.08
C HIS A 38 -16.20 -3.82 -17.05
N ALA A 39 -17.52 -3.96 -17.21
CA ALA A 39 -18.36 -4.80 -16.35
C ALA A 39 -17.95 -6.28 -16.45
N ALA A 40 -17.69 -6.78 -17.66
CA ALA A 40 -17.25 -8.16 -17.86
C ALA A 40 -15.88 -8.43 -17.19
N ARG A 41 -14.92 -7.50 -17.34
CA ARG A 41 -13.61 -7.58 -16.67
C ARG A 41 -13.75 -7.55 -15.15
N LEU A 42 -14.61 -6.69 -14.61
CA LEU A 42 -14.86 -6.61 -13.18
C LEU A 42 -15.52 -7.88 -12.62
N ALA A 43 -16.45 -8.48 -13.36
CA ALA A 43 -17.06 -9.75 -12.98
C ALA A 43 -16.02 -10.88 -12.90
N LYS A 44 -15.11 -10.96 -13.88
CA LYS A 44 -13.98 -11.91 -13.87
C LYS A 44 -13.05 -11.66 -12.67
N LEU A 45 -12.73 -10.40 -12.39
CA LEU A 45 -11.92 -10.03 -11.24
C LEU A 45 -12.56 -10.47 -9.92
N ARG A 46 -13.88 -10.25 -9.74
CA ARG A 46 -14.63 -10.69 -8.56
C ARG A 46 -14.58 -12.19 -8.36
N ALA A 47 -14.87 -12.97 -9.40
CA ALA A 47 -14.80 -14.43 -9.32
C ALA A 47 -13.41 -14.92 -8.90
N LEU A 48 -12.34 -14.29 -9.41
CA LEU A 48 -10.97 -14.64 -9.04
C LEU A 48 -10.59 -14.18 -7.61
N ARG A 49 -11.14 -13.07 -7.10
CA ARG A 49 -10.96 -12.66 -5.70
C ARG A 49 -11.49 -13.75 -4.76
N ASP A 50 -12.68 -14.26 -5.06
CA ASP A 50 -13.35 -15.30 -4.25
C ASP A 50 -12.61 -16.64 -4.36
N GLU A 51 -12.23 -17.05 -5.58
CA GLU A 51 -11.46 -18.29 -5.81
C GLU A 51 -10.12 -18.27 -5.06
N LEU A 52 -9.38 -17.16 -5.14
CA LEU A 52 -8.02 -17.05 -4.62
C LEU A 52 -7.97 -16.55 -3.17
N CYS A 53 -9.08 -16.08 -2.61
CA CYS A 53 -9.14 -15.39 -1.32
C CYS A 53 -8.15 -14.21 -1.23
N MET A 54 -8.05 -13.40 -2.29
CA MET A 54 -7.10 -12.28 -2.39
C MET A 54 -7.81 -10.91 -2.54
N PRO A 55 -7.39 -9.86 -1.80
CA PRO A 55 -8.06 -8.55 -1.73
C PRO A 55 -7.80 -7.61 -2.92
N VAL A 56 -7.80 -8.09 -4.16
CA VAL A 56 -7.37 -7.25 -5.30
C VAL A 56 -8.33 -6.09 -5.54
N ALA A 57 -7.94 -4.83 -5.38
CA ALA A 57 -8.85 -3.69 -5.58
C ALA A 57 -9.16 -3.38 -7.05
N ALA A 58 -10.26 -2.68 -7.33
CA ALA A 58 -10.62 -2.16 -8.65
C ALA A 58 -10.49 -0.63 -8.66
N LEU A 59 -9.72 -0.11 -9.61
CA LEU A 59 -9.47 1.32 -9.79
C LEU A 59 -10.00 1.75 -11.16
N LEU A 60 -10.96 2.67 -11.14
CA LEU A 60 -11.50 3.32 -12.34
C LEU A 60 -10.61 4.51 -12.68
N ASP A 61 -9.94 4.51 -13.83
CA ASP A 61 -9.17 5.65 -14.30
C ASP A 61 -9.99 6.44 -15.32
N THR A 62 -10.38 7.65 -14.93
CA THR A 62 -11.20 8.56 -15.76
C THR A 62 -10.42 9.03 -16.98
N LYS A 63 -11.14 9.43 -18.02
CA LYS A 63 -10.50 9.97 -19.22
C LYS A 63 -10.00 11.40 -18.99
N GLY A 64 -10.80 12.19 -18.29
CA GLY A 64 -10.49 13.56 -17.92
C GLY A 64 -10.60 14.58 -19.05
N PRO A 65 -10.31 15.85 -18.74
CA PRO A 65 -10.39 16.96 -19.68
C PRO A 65 -9.20 16.93 -20.65
N GLU A 66 -9.44 16.57 -21.92
CA GLU A 66 -8.43 16.54 -22.98
C GLU A 66 -8.91 17.24 -24.26
N ILE A 67 -7.96 17.83 -24.98
CA ILE A 67 -8.18 18.43 -26.30
C ILE A 67 -7.69 17.45 -27.36
N ARG A 68 -8.47 17.25 -28.41
CA ARG A 68 -8.12 16.36 -29.52
C ARG A 68 -8.29 17.03 -30.87
N LEU A 69 -7.54 16.53 -31.84
CA LEU A 69 -7.80 16.77 -33.26
C LEU A 69 -9.07 16.03 -33.70
N LYS A 70 -9.76 16.56 -34.71
CA LYS A 70 -10.83 15.84 -35.41
C LYS A 70 -10.25 14.99 -36.55
N ASN A 71 -11.04 14.76 -37.59
CA ASN A 71 -10.69 13.88 -38.70
C ASN A 71 -9.84 14.60 -39.74
N PHE A 72 -8.87 13.89 -40.29
CA PHE A 72 -8.16 14.22 -41.52
C PHE A 72 -8.77 13.47 -42.71
N LYS A 73 -8.77 14.08 -43.90
CA LYS A 73 -9.31 13.49 -45.16
C LYS A 73 -8.83 12.06 -45.44
N ASN A 74 -7.56 11.78 -45.15
CA ASN A 74 -6.94 10.46 -45.37
C ASN A 74 -6.64 9.73 -44.05
N GLY A 75 -7.27 10.14 -42.94
CA GLY A 75 -7.04 9.60 -41.58
C GLY A 75 -5.71 10.01 -40.93
N LYS A 76 -4.74 10.50 -41.72
CA LYS A 76 -3.44 11.00 -41.27
C LYS A 76 -2.81 11.99 -42.26
N VAL A 77 -1.91 12.81 -41.75
CA VAL A 77 -1.05 13.73 -42.49
C VAL A 77 0.38 13.69 -41.92
N THR A 78 1.36 14.19 -42.67
CA THR A 78 2.73 14.35 -42.17
C THR A 78 3.09 15.82 -42.21
N LEU A 79 3.31 16.40 -41.04
CA LEU A 79 3.67 17.81 -40.91
C LEU A 79 5.19 17.98 -41.02
N LYS A 80 5.65 19.01 -41.73
CA LYS A 80 7.08 19.31 -41.93
C LYS A 80 7.51 20.50 -41.08
N ALA A 81 8.72 20.44 -40.54
CA ALA A 81 9.31 21.57 -39.81
C ALA A 81 9.38 22.83 -40.70
N GLY A 82 9.05 23.97 -40.13
CA GLY A 82 8.98 25.28 -40.79
C GLY A 82 7.68 25.54 -41.57
N GLN A 83 6.79 24.56 -41.74
CA GLN A 83 5.52 24.79 -42.42
C GLN A 83 4.51 25.49 -41.50
N THR A 84 3.60 26.24 -42.09
CA THR A 84 2.43 26.78 -41.37
C THR A 84 1.35 25.72 -41.27
N PHE A 85 0.77 25.56 -40.08
CA PHE A 85 -0.36 24.69 -39.83
C PHE A 85 -1.37 25.39 -38.94
N THR A 86 -2.64 25.30 -39.28
CA THR A 86 -3.73 26.00 -38.57
C THR A 86 -4.55 25.00 -37.75
N LEU A 87 -4.69 25.25 -36.46
CA LEU A 87 -5.71 24.60 -35.65
C LEU A 87 -6.96 25.49 -35.63
N THR A 88 -8.14 24.92 -35.85
CA THR A 88 -9.38 25.70 -35.92
C THR A 88 -10.51 25.10 -35.10
N THR A 89 -11.41 25.94 -34.60
CA THR A 89 -12.63 25.49 -33.90
C THR A 89 -13.81 25.31 -34.85
N ARG A 90 -13.66 25.77 -36.11
CA ARG A 90 -14.61 25.53 -37.20
C ARG A 90 -14.69 24.04 -37.51
N ASP A 91 -15.80 23.61 -38.09
CA ASP A 91 -15.95 22.21 -38.50
C ASP A 91 -15.43 22.00 -39.92
N VAL A 92 -14.14 21.66 -40.01
CA VAL A 92 -13.45 21.37 -41.26
C VAL A 92 -12.74 20.01 -41.19
N GLU A 93 -12.77 19.29 -42.30
CA GLU A 93 -11.98 18.07 -42.43
C GLU A 93 -10.51 18.41 -42.64
N GLY A 94 -9.65 17.87 -41.77
CA GLY A 94 -8.25 18.22 -41.71
C GLY A 94 -7.46 17.78 -42.93
N ASP A 95 -6.45 18.56 -43.27
CA ASP A 95 -5.43 18.23 -44.26
C ASP A 95 -4.05 18.72 -43.79
N GLU A 96 -3.11 18.90 -44.71
CA GLU A 96 -1.71 19.24 -44.40
C GLU A 96 -1.53 20.70 -43.96
N ASN A 97 -2.57 21.54 -44.08
CA ASN A 97 -2.53 22.97 -43.72
C ASN A 97 -3.44 23.34 -42.55
N ILE A 98 -4.53 22.60 -42.32
CA ILE A 98 -5.52 22.93 -41.29
C ILE A 98 -6.13 21.66 -40.66
N CYS A 99 -6.48 21.72 -39.38
CA CYS A 99 -7.28 20.68 -38.74
C CYS A 99 -8.17 21.25 -37.61
N SER A 100 -9.37 20.67 -37.48
CA SER A 100 -10.30 21.06 -36.42
C SER A 100 -9.90 20.47 -35.07
N ILE A 101 -10.19 21.18 -33.99
CA ILE A 101 -10.02 20.69 -32.60
C ILE A 101 -11.36 20.51 -31.88
N THR A 102 -11.36 19.73 -30.80
CA THR A 102 -12.56 19.45 -30.00
C THR A 102 -12.94 20.59 -29.04
N TYR A 103 -11.96 21.35 -28.55
CA TYR A 103 -12.18 22.43 -27.58
C TYR A 103 -12.33 23.77 -28.29
N LYS A 104 -13.54 24.34 -28.23
CA LYS A 104 -13.91 25.55 -28.98
C LYS A 104 -13.36 26.82 -28.37
N GLU A 105 -13.03 26.78 -27.09
CA GLU A 105 -12.55 27.93 -26.33
C GLU A 105 -11.01 28.02 -26.31
N LEU A 106 -10.30 27.12 -27.01
CA LEU A 106 -8.84 27.12 -27.06
C LEU A 106 -8.23 28.42 -27.65
N PRO A 107 -8.78 29.04 -28.72
CA PRO A 107 -8.27 30.31 -29.22
C PRO A 107 -8.30 31.44 -28.19
N GLN A 108 -9.23 31.39 -27.22
CA GLN A 108 -9.36 32.38 -26.14
C GLN A 108 -8.38 32.13 -24.99
N ASP A 109 -8.00 30.86 -24.77
CA ASP A 109 -7.07 30.48 -23.70
C ASP A 109 -5.60 30.66 -24.12
N LEU A 110 -5.30 30.64 -25.43
CA LEU A 110 -3.93 30.76 -25.95
C LEU A 110 -3.48 32.21 -26.21
N ALA A 111 -2.17 32.38 -26.25
CA ALA A 111 -1.53 33.63 -26.66
C ALA A 111 -0.48 33.39 -27.77
N PRO A 112 -0.21 34.37 -28.64
CA PRO A 112 0.92 34.31 -29.57
C PRO A 112 2.22 34.00 -28.83
N GLY A 113 3.02 33.09 -29.41
CA GLY A 113 4.23 32.58 -28.80
C GLY A 113 4.07 31.31 -27.96
N ALA A 114 2.83 30.92 -27.62
CA ALA A 114 2.56 29.68 -26.90
C ALA A 114 3.02 28.44 -27.70
N ARG A 115 3.33 27.37 -26.97
CA ARG A 115 3.69 26.07 -27.55
C ARG A 115 2.44 25.21 -27.66
N VAL A 116 2.30 24.52 -28.78
CA VAL A 116 1.27 23.51 -29.01
C VAL A 116 1.95 22.21 -29.40
N LEU A 117 1.60 21.14 -28.71
CA LEU A 117 2.14 19.81 -28.94
C LEU A 117 1.00 18.91 -29.43
N LEU A 118 1.27 18.12 -30.46
CA LEU A 118 0.33 17.14 -31.02
C LEU A 118 0.88 15.73 -30.84
N ASP A 119 -0.03 14.79 -30.60
CA ASP A 119 0.28 13.35 -30.46
C ASP A 119 1.37 13.12 -29.40
N ASP A 120 1.05 13.51 -28.15
CA ASP A 120 1.89 13.34 -26.97
C ASP A 120 3.30 13.93 -27.13
N GLY A 121 3.40 15.08 -27.82
CA GLY A 121 4.66 15.78 -28.05
C GLY A 121 5.43 15.37 -29.30
N LEU A 122 4.94 14.40 -30.08
CA LEU A 122 5.60 13.96 -31.32
C LEU A 122 5.81 15.12 -32.31
N VAL A 123 4.81 15.99 -32.44
CA VAL A 123 4.88 17.20 -33.28
C VAL A 123 4.71 18.44 -32.41
N GLY A 124 5.72 19.30 -32.40
CA GLY A 124 5.69 20.56 -31.68
C GLY A 124 5.52 21.73 -32.63
N MET A 125 4.71 22.69 -32.21
CA MET A 125 4.37 23.90 -32.96
C MET A 125 4.42 25.12 -32.04
N LYS A 126 4.62 26.29 -32.64
CA LYS A 126 4.55 27.58 -31.97
C LYS A 126 3.43 28.40 -32.55
N VAL A 127 2.58 28.98 -31.70
CA VAL A 127 1.51 29.89 -32.13
C VAL A 127 2.14 31.18 -32.64
N ASP A 128 1.87 31.54 -33.89
CA ASP A 128 2.31 32.79 -34.50
C ASP A 128 1.27 33.89 -34.28
N VAL A 129 0.00 33.58 -34.58
CA VAL A 129 -1.11 34.52 -34.44
C VAL A 129 -2.43 33.77 -34.24
N ILE A 130 -3.35 34.41 -33.52
CA ILE A 130 -4.72 33.92 -33.32
C ILE A 130 -5.67 34.88 -34.05
N GLN A 131 -6.53 34.34 -34.92
CA GLN A 131 -7.46 35.08 -35.76
C GLN A 131 -8.87 34.49 -35.65
N GLY A 132 -9.66 35.00 -34.69
CA GLY A 132 -11.00 34.47 -34.43
C GLY A 132 -10.92 33.01 -34.00
N ASP A 133 -11.43 32.12 -34.83
CA ASP A 133 -11.48 30.67 -34.61
C ASP A 133 -10.20 29.93 -35.01
N ASP A 134 -9.24 30.61 -35.64
CA ASP A 134 -8.02 30.02 -36.20
C ASP A 134 -6.78 30.35 -35.35
N ILE A 135 -6.06 29.31 -34.95
CA ILE A 135 -4.75 29.37 -34.29
C ILE A 135 -3.71 28.99 -35.33
N ILE A 136 -3.01 29.99 -35.86
CA ILE A 136 -2.02 29.82 -36.90
C ILE A 136 -0.66 29.56 -36.25
N CYS A 137 -0.08 28.41 -36.55
CA CYS A 137 1.17 27.96 -35.94
C CYS A 137 2.25 27.69 -36.99
N THR A 138 3.51 27.83 -36.58
CA THR A 138 4.66 27.29 -37.30
C THR A 138 5.09 25.97 -36.66
N VAL A 139 5.17 24.91 -37.47
CA VAL A 139 5.65 23.60 -37.03
C VAL A 139 7.15 23.67 -36.73
N GLN A 140 7.55 23.31 -35.52
CA GLN A 140 8.95 23.34 -35.08
C GLN A 140 9.63 21.99 -35.37
N ASN A 141 9.02 20.89 -34.91
CA ASN A 141 9.44 19.53 -35.21
C ASN A 141 8.29 18.79 -35.92
N GLY A 142 8.56 18.31 -37.13
CA GLY A 142 7.57 17.62 -37.96
C GLY A 142 7.42 16.13 -37.61
N GLY A 143 6.37 15.51 -38.13
CA GLY A 143 6.03 14.11 -37.86
C GLY A 143 4.65 13.73 -38.41
N PRO A 144 4.31 12.43 -38.41
CA PRO A 144 2.96 11.98 -38.73
C PRO A 144 1.97 12.38 -37.64
N VAL A 145 0.76 12.78 -38.03
CA VAL A 145 -0.37 13.07 -37.14
C VAL A 145 -1.62 12.41 -37.71
N SER A 146 -2.39 11.72 -36.87
CA SER A 146 -3.63 11.03 -37.27
C SER A 146 -4.87 11.60 -36.60
N ASN A 147 -6.04 11.06 -36.92
CA ASN A 147 -7.30 11.44 -36.29
C ASN A 147 -7.25 11.30 -34.77
N HIS A 148 -7.97 12.18 -34.06
CA HIS A 148 -8.23 12.08 -32.62
C HIS A 148 -6.99 12.02 -31.73
N LYS A 149 -5.84 12.49 -32.21
CA LYS A 149 -4.63 12.66 -31.42
C LYS A 149 -4.77 13.84 -30.45
N GLY A 150 -4.11 13.71 -29.31
CA GLY A 150 -4.09 14.71 -28.25
C GLY A 150 -3.47 16.02 -28.72
N VAL A 151 -3.97 17.13 -28.17
CA VAL A 151 -3.44 18.48 -28.31
C VAL A 151 -3.12 18.99 -26.91
N ASN A 152 -1.85 19.28 -26.68
CA ASN A 152 -1.31 19.73 -25.41
C ASN A 152 -0.80 21.16 -25.54
N VAL A 153 -1.01 21.99 -24.52
CA VAL A 153 -0.66 23.42 -24.56
C VAL A 153 0.10 23.84 -23.31
N PRO A 154 1.39 23.44 -23.20
CA PRO A 154 2.22 23.67 -22.03
C PRO A 154 2.19 25.12 -21.54
N GLY A 155 1.98 25.29 -20.23
CA GLY A 155 1.94 26.60 -19.58
C GLY A 155 0.67 27.42 -19.81
N THR A 156 -0.35 26.84 -20.45
CA THR A 156 -1.64 27.50 -20.70
C THR A 156 -2.68 27.03 -19.69
N LYS A 157 -3.36 27.97 -19.03
CA LYS A 157 -4.50 27.65 -18.17
C LYS A 157 -5.75 27.47 -19.02
N LEU A 158 -6.28 26.25 -19.03
CA LEU A 158 -7.48 25.91 -19.78
C LEU A 158 -8.75 26.27 -19.00
N SER A 159 -9.66 27.00 -19.62
CA SER A 159 -10.97 27.38 -19.05
C SER A 159 -12.00 26.26 -19.07
N MET A 160 -11.64 25.08 -19.59
CA MET A 160 -12.56 23.95 -19.73
C MET A 160 -13.03 23.39 -18.37
N PRO A 161 -14.30 22.95 -18.27
CA PRO A 161 -14.79 22.20 -17.12
C PRO A 161 -13.89 20.99 -16.86
N TYR A 162 -13.67 20.69 -15.58
CA TYR A 162 -12.83 19.56 -15.19
C TYR A 162 -13.48 18.22 -15.57
N MET A 163 -14.72 17.99 -15.14
CA MET A 163 -15.42 16.73 -15.39
C MET A 163 -16.27 16.81 -16.66
N SER A 164 -15.99 15.93 -17.64
CA SER A 164 -16.82 15.80 -18.83
C SER A 164 -18.12 15.03 -18.54
N ALA A 165 -19.07 15.05 -19.49
CA ALA A 165 -20.27 14.21 -19.39
C ALA A 165 -19.92 12.71 -19.35
N GLN A 166 -18.90 12.30 -20.12
CA GLN A 166 -18.39 10.94 -20.11
C GLN A 166 -17.81 10.57 -18.74
N ASP A 167 -16.93 11.40 -18.18
CA ASP A 167 -16.34 11.12 -16.86
C ASP A 167 -17.40 11.00 -15.78
N ARG A 168 -18.43 11.86 -15.84
CA ARG A 168 -19.58 11.78 -14.92
C ARG A 168 -20.31 10.44 -15.03
N ASP A 169 -20.58 9.98 -16.25
CA ASP A 169 -21.28 8.71 -16.48
C ASP A 169 -20.39 7.51 -16.09
N ASP A 170 -19.08 7.60 -16.32
CA ASP A 170 -18.09 6.60 -15.90
C ASP A 170 -18.02 6.49 -14.37
N ILE A 171 -18.01 7.62 -13.66
CA ILE A 171 -18.02 7.64 -12.18
C ILE A 171 -19.34 7.07 -11.63
N LEU A 172 -20.47 7.39 -12.25
CA LEU A 172 -21.77 6.82 -11.88
C LEU A 172 -21.79 5.30 -12.06
N PHE A 173 -21.27 4.80 -13.18
CA PHE A 173 -21.05 3.38 -13.41
C PHE A 173 -20.13 2.79 -12.33
N GLY A 174 -19.03 3.47 -11.99
CA GLY A 174 -18.11 3.04 -10.93
C GLY A 174 -18.78 2.90 -9.56
N ILE A 175 -19.70 3.81 -9.21
CA ILE A 175 -20.50 3.73 -7.98
C ILE A 175 -21.43 2.51 -8.02
N GLU A 176 -22.19 2.34 -9.11
CA GLU A 176 -23.13 1.21 -9.26
C GLU A 176 -22.43 -0.13 -9.24
N GLN A 177 -21.24 -0.20 -9.85
CA GLN A 177 -20.41 -1.39 -9.88
C GLN A 177 -19.54 -1.56 -8.64
N GLY A 178 -19.57 -0.65 -7.65
CA GLY A 178 -18.80 -0.80 -6.41
C GLY A 178 -17.29 -0.87 -6.61
N PHE A 179 -16.74 0.04 -7.41
CA PHE A 179 -15.28 0.23 -7.53
C PHE A 179 -14.65 0.64 -6.19
N ASP A 180 -13.35 0.42 -6.04
CA ASP A 180 -12.63 0.74 -4.81
C ASP A 180 -12.01 2.14 -4.85
N PHE A 181 -11.53 2.53 -6.03
CA PHE A 181 -10.85 3.80 -6.31
C PHE A 181 -11.32 4.45 -7.61
N ILE A 182 -11.23 5.77 -7.66
CA ILE A 182 -11.23 6.58 -8.89
C ILE A 182 -9.85 7.23 -9.02
N ALA A 183 -9.15 7.02 -10.11
CA ALA A 183 -8.01 7.82 -10.51
C ALA A 183 -8.51 8.95 -11.43
N ALA A 184 -8.39 10.18 -10.93
CA ALA A 184 -8.93 11.39 -11.52
C ALA A 184 -7.86 12.02 -12.42
N SER A 185 -8.07 12.03 -13.74
CA SER A 185 -7.11 12.50 -14.76
C SER A 185 -7.02 14.01 -14.81
N PHE A 186 -5.86 14.54 -15.23
CA PHE A 186 -5.54 15.96 -15.43
C PHE A 186 -5.96 16.87 -14.27
N VAL A 187 -5.78 16.44 -13.02
CA VAL A 187 -6.13 17.25 -11.84
C VAL A 187 -5.20 18.45 -11.75
N ARG A 188 -5.79 19.64 -11.62
CA ARG A 188 -5.08 20.94 -11.56
C ARG A 188 -5.21 21.59 -10.20
N SER A 189 -6.30 21.33 -9.49
CA SER A 189 -6.62 22.03 -8.24
C SER A 189 -7.39 21.16 -7.25
N ALA A 190 -7.50 21.63 -6.00
CA ALA A 190 -8.37 21.01 -5.01
C ALA A 190 -9.85 21.02 -5.44
N ALA A 191 -10.27 22.01 -6.23
CA ALA A 191 -11.66 22.14 -6.68
C ALA A 191 -12.09 20.97 -7.58
N ASP A 192 -11.19 20.46 -8.42
CA ASP A 192 -11.41 19.32 -9.32
C ASP A 192 -11.76 18.04 -8.53
N ILE A 193 -10.98 17.78 -7.46
CA ILE A 193 -11.23 16.64 -6.58
C ILE A 193 -12.53 16.80 -5.80
N LEU A 194 -12.83 18.01 -5.33
CA LEU A 194 -14.07 18.31 -4.62
C LEU A 194 -15.29 18.19 -5.54
N GLU A 195 -15.15 18.42 -6.85
CA GLU A 195 -16.22 18.21 -7.82
C GLU A 195 -16.60 16.72 -7.90
N ILE A 196 -15.62 15.82 -8.05
CA ILE A 196 -15.86 14.36 -8.00
C ILE A 196 -16.45 13.97 -6.64
N ARG A 197 -15.91 14.51 -5.53
CA ARG A 197 -16.41 14.22 -4.18
C ARG A 197 -17.90 14.56 -4.03
N ARG A 198 -18.32 15.75 -4.49
CA ARG A 198 -19.75 16.15 -4.48
C ARG A 198 -20.63 15.20 -5.29
N LEU A 199 -20.13 14.67 -6.42
CA LEU A 199 -20.86 13.67 -7.18
C LEU A 199 -21.03 12.37 -6.38
N LEU A 200 -19.96 11.88 -5.74
CA LEU A 200 -20.02 10.70 -4.85
C LEU A 200 -21.00 10.93 -3.69
N ASP A 201 -20.92 12.08 -3.01
CA ASP A 201 -21.79 12.46 -1.90
C ASP A 201 -23.27 12.54 -2.34
N SER A 202 -23.55 13.07 -3.53
CA SER A 202 -24.91 13.14 -4.09
C SER A 202 -25.55 11.76 -4.28
N ARG A 203 -24.72 10.71 -4.41
CA ARG A 203 -25.13 9.31 -4.49
C ARG A 203 -24.95 8.56 -3.18
N LYS A 204 -24.62 9.25 -2.08
CA LYS A 204 -24.30 8.68 -0.76
C LYS A 204 -23.20 7.61 -0.83
N CYS A 205 -22.26 7.79 -1.75
CA CYS A 205 -21.08 6.95 -1.88
C CYS A 205 -19.96 7.57 -1.06
N ASP A 206 -19.78 7.11 0.18
CA ASP A 206 -18.73 7.57 1.09
C ASP A 206 -17.48 6.68 1.08
N PHE A 207 -17.54 5.58 0.31
CA PHE A 207 -16.53 4.54 0.35
C PHE A 207 -15.46 4.66 -0.73
N ILE A 208 -15.78 5.12 -1.95
CA ILE A 208 -14.79 5.23 -3.04
C ILE A 208 -13.73 6.28 -2.70
N LYS A 209 -12.47 5.93 -2.91
CA LYS A 209 -11.31 6.81 -2.69
C LYS A 209 -10.86 7.45 -3.99
N ILE A 210 -10.49 8.73 -3.95
CA ILE A 210 -10.06 9.49 -5.12
C ILE A 210 -8.53 9.63 -5.11
N VAL A 211 -7.89 9.12 -6.15
CA VAL A 211 -6.46 9.27 -6.43
C VAL A 211 -6.30 10.36 -7.48
N ALA A 212 -5.69 11.49 -7.14
CA ALA A 212 -5.47 12.58 -8.09
C ALA A 212 -4.28 12.26 -9.00
N LYS A 213 -4.45 12.33 -10.33
CA LYS A 213 -3.35 12.17 -11.28
C LYS A 213 -2.74 13.54 -11.58
N ILE A 214 -1.45 13.69 -11.29
CA ILE A 214 -0.70 14.92 -11.51
C ILE A 214 0.06 14.78 -12.82
N GLU A 215 -0.34 15.61 -13.80
CA GLU A 215 0.01 15.45 -15.22
C GLU A 215 0.45 16.75 -15.88
N ASN A 216 0.32 17.89 -15.19
CA ASN A 216 0.65 19.20 -15.75
C ASN A 216 1.24 20.13 -14.68
N HIS A 217 1.73 21.28 -15.12
CA HIS A 217 2.40 22.26 -14.26
C HIS A 217 1.50 22.77 -13.12
N GLU A 218 0.22 23.06 -13.42
CA GLU A 218 -0.71 23.60 -12.42
C GLU A 218 -0.99 22.60 -11.30
N GLY A 219 -1.15 21.31 -11.63
CA GLY A 219 -1.29 20.25 -10.63
C GLY A 219 -0.05 20.07 -9.77
N VAL A 220 1.14 20.31 -10.31
CA VAL A 220 2.40 20.30 -9.55
C VAL A 220 2.48 21.50 -8.60
N GLU A 221 2.17 22.71 -9.07
CA GLU A 221 2.15 23.92 -8.24
C GLU A 221 1.13 23.82 -7.09
N ASN A 222 -0.03 23.23 -7.36
CA ASN A 222 -1.14 23.10 -6.40
C ASN A 222 -1.10 21.78 -5.60
N ILE A 223 0.02 21.05 -5.62
CA ILE A 223 0.09 19.70 -5.03
C ILE A 223 -0.37 19.68 -3.57
N ASP A 224 -0.07 20.70 -2.77
CA ASP A 224 -0.43 20.74 -1.35
C ASP A 224 -1.95 20.82 -1.14
N GLU A 225 -2.65 21.67 -1.89
CA GLU A 225 -4.10 21.79 -1.77
C GLU A 225 -4.82 20.55 -2.32
N ILE A 226 -4.31 19.97 -3.42
CA ILE A 226 -4.83 18.73 -4.00
C ILE A 226 -4.66 17.59 -2.99
N LEU A 227 -3.45 17.46 -2.44
CA LEU A 227 -3.12 16.43 -1.46
C LEU A 227 -4.00 16.54 -0.22
N ASN A 228 -4.43 17.72 0.20
CA ASN A 228 -5.32 17.88 1.36
C ASN A 228 -6.70 17.23 1.14
N VAL A 229 -7.26 17.29 -0.07
CA VAL A 229 -8.62 16.82 -0.38
C VAL A 229 -8.69 15.47 -1.10
N ALA A 230 -7.58 15.02 -1.69
CA ALA A 230 -7.46 13.70 -2.32
C ALA A 230 -7.21 12.58 -1.29
N ASP A 231 -7.54 11.33 -1.64
CA ASP A 231 -7.22 10.16 -0.80
C ASP A 231 -5.86 9.54 -1.14
N GLY A 232 -5.30 9.88 -2.30
CA GLY A 232 -3.97 9.47 -2.77
C GLY A 232 -3.58 10.26 -4.01
N ILE A 233 -2.35 10.08 -4.48
CA ILE A 233 -1.82 10.74 -5.68
C ILE A 233 -1.27 9.70 -6.66
N MET A 234 -1.35 9.98 -7.96
CA MET A 234 -0.65 9.25 -9.00
C MET A 234 0.27 10.21 -9.74
N VAL A 235 1.57 9.88 -9.79
CA VAL A 235 2.57 10.60 -10.56
C VAL A 235 2.61 9.99 -11.97
N ALA A 236 1.92 10.63 -12.92
CA ALA A 236 1.77 10.15 -14.29
C ALA A 236 2.83 10.78 -15.20
N ARG A 237 3.99 10.13 -15.27
CA ARG A 237 5.23 10.69 -15.84
C ARG A 237 5.19 10.86 -17.36
N GLY A 238 4.45 10.01 -18.06
CA GLY A 238 4.24 10.09 -19.50
C GLY A 238 3.52 11.38 -19.87
N ASP A 239 2.32 11.59 -19.32
CA ASP A 239 1.54 12.80 -19.57
C ASP A 239 2.27 14.06 -19.05
N MET A 240 2.89 13.97 -17.87
CA MET A 240 3.69 15.06 -17.31
C MET A 240 4.89 15.43 -18.19
N GLY A 241 5.54 14.46 -18.83
CA GLY A 241 6.67 14.69 -19.74
C GLY A 241 6.28 15.37 -21.05
N VAL A 242 4.97 15.44 -21.37
CA VAL A 242 4.46 16.23 -22.49
C VAL A 242 4.30 17.70 -22.09
N GLU A 243 3.78 17.96 -20.88
CA GLU A 243 3.42 19.29 -20.39
C GLU A 243 4.58 20.03 -19.70
N ILE A 244 5.52 19.30 -19.12
CA ILE A 244 6.63 19.83 -18.32
C ILE A 244 7.95 19.39 -18.96
N ASP A 245 8.99 20.22 -18.83
CA ASP A 245 10.33 19.86 -19.29
C ASP A 245 10.77 18.53 -18.66
N PHE A 246 11.17 17.57 -19.50
CA PHE A 246 11.53 16.22 -19.08
C PHE A 246 12.68 16.20 -18.05
N THR A 247 13.52 17.25 -18.02
CA THR A 247 14.62 17.37 -17.05
C THR A 247 14.14 17.65 -15.62
N GLU A 248 12.93 18.18 -15.45
CA GLU A 248 12.34 18.49 -14.14
C GLU A 248 11.59 17.29 -13.53
N ILE A 249 11.12 16.37 -14.37
CA ILE A 249 10.27 15.21 -13.97
C ILE A 249 10.87 14.41 -12.80
N PRO A 250 12.17 14.07 -12.77
CA PRO A 250 12.74 13.31 -11.66
C PRO A 250 12.67 14.05 -10.31
N ILE A 251 12.78 15.38 -10.32
CA ILE A 251 12.71 16.21 -9.11
C ILE A 251 11.26 16.29 -8.64
N ILE A 252 10.33 16.54 -9.55
CA ILE A 252 8.89 16.62 -9.27
C ILE A 252 8.37 15.29 -8.71
N GLN A 253 8.75 14.16 -9.30
CA GLN A 253 8.40 12.83 -8.79
C GLN A 253 8.81 12.67 -7.32
N LYS A 254 10.07 12.99 -6.99
CA LYS A 254 10.61 12.85 -5.63
C LYS A 254 9.85 13.74 -4.65
N ASP A 255 9.60 14.98 -5.03
CA ASP A 255 8.86 15.94 -4.20
C ASP A 255 7.43 15.47 -3.92
N ILE A 256 6.68 15.08 -4.96
CA ILE A 256 5.29 14.60 -4.80
C ILE A 256 5.25 13.34 -3.92
N ILE A 257 6.14 12.37 -4.17
CA ILE A 257 6.21 11.14 -3.36
C ILE A 257 6.50 11.48 -1.91
N TRP A 258 7.47 12.36 -1.65
CA TRP A 258 7.84 12.78 -0.30
C TRP A 258 6.68 13.48 0.44
N ARG A 259 5.93 14.35 -0.24
CA ARG A 259 4.73 15.01 0.34
C ARG A 259 3.64 14.00 0.67
N CYS A 260 3.32 13.08 -0.24
CA CYS A 260 2.32 12.04 -0.01
C CYS A 260 2.71 11.12 1.15
N TYR A 261 3.96 10.71 1.15
CA TYR A 261 4.58 9.92 2.21
C TYR A 261 4.42 10.59 3.58
N ASN A 262 4.68 11.90 3.67
CA ASN A 262 4.52 12.65 4.91
C ASN A 262 3.06 12.94 5.27
N ALA A 263 2.16 13.04 4.31
CA ALA A 263 0.73 13.09 4.56
C ALA A 263 0.14 11.72 4.99
N GLY A 264 0.88 10.62 4.82
CA GLY A 264 0.38 9.27 5.05
C GLY A 264 -0.68 8.85 4.03
N LYS A 265 -0.63 9.44 2.82
CA LYS A 265 -1.52 9.11 1.71
C LYS A 265 -0.78 8.26 0.68
N PRO A 266 -1.43 7.22 0.12
CA PRO A 266 -0.81 6.40 -0.92
C PRO A 266 -0.44 7.24 -2.13
N VAL A 267 0.71 6.92 -2.72
CA VAL A 267 1.19 7.48 -3.98
C VAL A 267 1.53 6.36 -4.95
N ILE A 268 1.09 6.53 -6.20
CA ILE A 268 1.34 5.59 -7.31
C ILE A 268 2.35 6.23 -8.25
N THR A 269 3.46 5.56 -8.52
CA THR A 269 4.35 5.94 -9.64
C THR A 269 3.90 5.21 -10.89
N ALA A 270 3.55 5.96 -11.93
CA ALA A 270 2.86 5.47 -13.10
C ALA A 270 3.56 5.81 -14.42
N THR A 271 3.24 5.02 -15.45
CA THR A 271 3.70 5.11 -16.86
C THR A 271 5.21 4.93 -17.05
N GLN A 272 5.64 4.41 -18.21
CA GLN A 272 7.06 4.22 -18.56
C GLN A 272 7.86 3.43 -17.52
N MET A 273 7.23 2.46 -16.84
CA MET A 273 7.91 1.68 -15.80
C MET A 273 8.71 0.53 -16.41
N LEU A 274 8.05 -0.35 -17.17
CA LEU A 274 8.69 -1.47 -17.88
C LEU A 274 8.21 -1.51 -19.34
N ASP A 275 8.06 -0.35 -19.98
CA ASP A 275 7.41 -0.16 -21.28
C ASP A 275 7.94 -1.08 -22.39
N SER A 276 9.26 -1.33 -22.42
CA SER A 276 9.87 -2.26 -23.37
C SER A 276 9.32 -3.69 -23.27
N MET A 277 8.71 -4.06 -22.13
CA MET A 277 8.08 -5.37 -21.94
C MET A 277 6.74 -5.54 -22.66
N ILE A 278 6.21 -4.48 -23.27
CA ILE A 278 5.11 -4.62 -24.24
C ILE A 278 5.52 -5.57 -25.36
N GLU A 279 6.74 -5.40 -25.89
CA GLU A 279 7.26 -6.21 -27.01
C GLU A 279 8.26 -7.28 -26.59
N HIS A 280 9.00 -7.05 -25.50
CA HIS A 280 10.12 -7.88 -25.10
C HIS A 280 9.87 -8.64 -23.79
N PRO A 281 10.41 -9.86 -23.62
CA PRO A 281 10.18 -10.64 -22.40
C PRO A 281 11.00 -10.16 -21.19
N ARG A 282 11.86 -9.14 -21.35
CA ARG A 282 12.72 -8.60 -20.29
C ARG A 282 12.85 -7.08 -20.48
N PRO A 283 12.88 -6.31 -19.37
CA PRO A 283 13.06 -4.88 -19.44
C PRO A 283 14.53 -4.50 -19.66
N THR A 284 14.75 -3.24 -19.99
CA THR A 284 16.06 -2.62 -20.04
C THR A 284 16.62 -2.37 -18.64
N ARG A 285 17.95 -2.15 -18.56
CA ARG A 285 18.59 -1.78 -17.28
C ARG A 285 18.12 -0.41 -16.76
N ALA A 286 17.77 0.49 -17.68
CA ALA A 286 17.25 1.82 -17.33
C ALA A 286 15.91 1.69 -16.61
N GLU A 287 14.98 0.91 -17.17
CA GLU A 287 13.66 0.64 -16.57
C GLU A 287 13.77 -0.06 -15.22
N ILE A 288 14.64 -1.07 -15.09
CA ILE A 288 14.89 -1.72 -13.78
C ILE A 288 15.33 -0.69 -12.73
N THR A 289 16.25 0.19 -13.11
CA THR A 289 16.79 1.23 -12.22
C THR A 289 15.74 2.28 -11.89
N ASP A 290 14.88 2.63 -12.83
CA ASP A 290 13.80 3.59 -12.65
C ASP A 290 12.75 3.08 -11.66
N VAL A 291 12.29 1.84 -11.83
CA VAL A 291 11.39 1.16 -10.87
C VAL A 291 12.01 1.14 -9.47
N ALA A 292 13.28 0.75 -9.35
CA ALA A 292 13.97 0.71 -8.06
C ALA A 292 14.06 2.11 -7.42
N ASN A 293 14.32 3.16 -8.21
CA ASN A 293 14.37 4.54 -7.70
C ASN A 293 13.01 5.02 -7.21
N ALA A 294 11.90 4.70 -7.88
CA ALA A 294 10.57 5.02 -7.40
C ALA A 294 10.30 4.40 -6.01
N ILE A 295 10.79 3.18 -5.77
CA ILE A 295 10.71 2.52 -4.45
C ILE A 295 11.62 3.19 -3.43
N TYR A 296 12.86 3.51 -3.79
CA TYR A 296 13.77 4.24 -2.90
C TYR A 296 13.21 5.60 -2.49
N ASP A 297 12.53 6.30 -3.40
CA ASP A 297 11.83 7.56 -3.16
C ASP A 297 10.67 7.42 -2.17
N GLY A 298 10.14 6.20 -2.00
CA GLY A 298 9.11 5.87 -1.02
C GLY A 298 7.72 5.71 -1.61
N THR A 299 7.59 5.44 -2.91
CA THR A 299 6.30 5.20 -3.55
C THR A 299 5.50 4.12 -2.83
N SER A 300 4.17 4.25 -2.80
CA SER A 300 3.31 3.24 -2.14
C SER A 300 2.97 2.11 -3.10
N ALA A 301 2.85 2.41 -4.38
CA ALA A 301 2.62 1.43 -5.42
C ALA A 301 3.28 1.84 -6.74
N ILE A 302 3.67 0.83 -7.50
CA ILE A 302 4.15 0.94 -8.88
C ILE A 302 3.09 0.40 -9.84
N MET A 303 2.95 1.04 -11.00
CA MET A 303 1.88 0.75 -11.96
C MET A 303 2.39 0.29 -13.32
N LEU A 304 1.79 -0.78 -13.84
CA LEU A 304 1.93 -1.25 -15.22
C LEU A 304 0.76 -0.75 -16.07
N SER A 305 1.07 -0.18 -17.23
CA SER A 305 0.12 0.39 -18.20
C SER A 305 -0.03 -0.55 -19.40
N GLY A 306 0.57 -0.20 -20.55
CA GLY A 306 0.49 -0.99 -21.78
C GLY A 306 1.08 -2.38 -21.63
N GLU A 307 2.08 -2.54 -20.75
CA GLU A 307 2.78 -3.80 -20.49
C GLU A 307 1.82 -4.94 -20.13
N THR A 308 0.76 -4.61 -19.38
CA THR A 308 -0.25 -5.59 -18.95
C THR A 308 -1.51 -5.52 -19.80
N ALA A 309 -1.93 -4.33 -20.22
CA ALA A 309 -3.18 -4.15 -20.96
C ALA A 309 -3.14 -4.74 -22.38
N ALA A 310 -2.05 -4.48 -23.12
CA ALA A 310 -1.91 -4.84 -24.54
C ALA A 310 -0.54 -5.49 -24.87
N GLY A 311 0.33 -5.63 -23.88
CA GLY A 311 1.65 -6.23 -24.05
C GLY A 311 1.60 -7.73 -24.33
N ARG A 312 2.69 -8.24 -24.92
CA ARG A 312 2.87 -9.66 -25.24
C ARG A 312 3.23 -10.53 -24.02
N TRP A 313 3.69 -9.90 -22.95
CA TRP A 313 4.26 -10.55 -21.76
C TRP A 313 3.63 -10.05 -20.45
N PRO A 314 2.28 -10.03 -20.31
CA PRO A 314 1.61 -9.37 -19.20
C PRO A 314 1.94 -10.01 -17.84
N VAL A 315 2.02 -11.34 -17.76
CA VAL A 315 2.34 -12.05 -16.51
C VAL A 315 3.80 -11.85 -16.14
N GLU A 316 4.71 -11.93 -17.11
CA GLU A 316 6.14 -11.73 -16.93
C GLU A 316 6.47 -10.29 -16.50
N ALA A 317 5.74 -9.29 -17.00
CA ALA A 317 5.86 -7.91 -16.56
C ALA A 317 5.52 -7.77 -15.07
N VAL A 318 4.42 -8.38 -14.61
CA VAL A 318 4.04 -8.40 -13.19
C VAL A 318 5.10 -9.11 -12.35
N ARG A 319 5.55 -10.30 -12.76
CA ARG A 319 6.59 -11.06 -12.03
C ARG A 319 7.90 -10.28 -11.93
N THR A 320 8.29 -9.62 -13.02
CA THR A 320 9.52 -8.82 -13.07
C THR A 320 9.42 -7.61 -12.17
N MET A 321 8.28 -6.91 -12.21
CA MET A 321 8.00 -5.78 -11.33
C MET A 321 8.03 -6.21 -9.84
N SER A 322 7.45 -7.37 -9.49
CA SER A 322 7.48 -7.91 -8.13
C SER A 322 8.91 -8.24 -7.69
N ALA A 323 9.68 -8.92 -8.54
CA ALA A 323 11.06 -9.29 -8.24
C ALA A 323 11.97 -8.07 -8.04
N ILE A 324 11.78 -7.00 -8.83
CA ILE A 324 12.49 -5.73 -8.61
C ILE A 324 12.09 -5.14 -7.26
N ALA A 325 10.79 -5.09 -6.95
CA ALA A 325 10.30 -4.51 -5.71
C ALA A 325 10.83 -5.25 -4.47
N GLU A 326 10.66 -6.56 -4.40
CA GLU A 326 11.16 -7.39 -3.29
C GLU A 326 12.66 -7.24 -3.10
N ARG A 327 13.43 -7.21 -4.21
CA ARG A 327 14.88 -7.05 -4.13
C ARG A 327 15.28 -5.67 -3.64
N THR A 328 14.65 -4.62 -4.14
CA THR A 328 14.93 -3.24 -3.74
C THR A 328 14.53 -3.00 -2.29
N GLU A 329 13.36 -3.47 -1.85
CA GLU A 329 12.91 -3.32 -0.46
C GLU A 329 13.84 -4.05 0.52
N SER A 330 14.37 -5.21 0.15
CA SER A 330 15.34 -5.96 0.98
C SER A 330 16.66 -5.23 1.25
N ASP A 331 16.99 -4.22 0.43
CA ASP A 331 18.21 -3.42 0.55
C ASP A 331 17.99 -2.15 1.41
N ILE A 332 16.73 -1.78 1.66
CA ILE A 332 16.39 -0.58 2.41
C ILE A 332 16.52 -0.84 3.92
N ASN A 333 17.35 -0.03 4.59
CA ASN A 333 17.39 0.02 6.05
C ASN A 333 16.26 0.92 6.58
N TYR A 334 15.07 0.33 6.75
CA TYR A 334 13.87 1.01 7.22
C TYR A 334 14.01 1.55 8.64
N ASP A 335 14.65 0.78 9.51
CA ASP A 335 14.96 1.16 10.88
C ASP A 335 15.74 2.49 10.98
N LYS A 336 16.76 2.64 10.13
CA LYS A 336 17.54 3.88 10.04
C LYS A 336 16.70 5.02 9.48
N ARG A 337 15.87 4.77 8.44
CA ARG A 337 14.97 5.79 7.87
C ARG A 337 13.96 6.30 8.90
N LEU A 338 13.38 5.41 9.71
CA LEU A 338 12.48 5.77 10.79
C LEU A 338 13.18 6.64 11.84
N LYS A 339 14.38 6.25 12.30
CA LYS A 339 15.17 7.01 13.28
C LYS A 339 15.63 8.37 12.80
N MET A 340 15.98 8.50 11.51
CA MET A 340 16.42 9.77 10.92
C MET A 340 15.26 10.70 10.60
N ARG A 341 14.01 10.25 10.75
CA ARG A 341 12.86 11.06 10.42
C ARG A 341 12.74 12.23 11.39
N THR A 342 12.82 13.44 10.86
CA THR A 342 12.45 14.66 11.57
C THR A 342 10.93 14.78 11.58
N MET A 343 10.35 14.90 12.78
CA MET A 343 8.92 15.18 12.90
C MET A 343 8.72 16.69 12.75
N GLU A 344 8.13 17.10 11.63
CA GLU A 344 7.78 18.50 11.41
C GLU A 344 6.42 18.80 12.05
N GLY A 345 6.39 19.80 12.93
CA GLY A 345 5.16 20.26 13.59
C GLY A 345 4.69 19.38 14.75
N GLN A 346 3.53 19.73 15.30
CA GLN A 346 2.90 19.01 16.41
C GLN A 346 2.08 17.83 15.87
N LEU A 347 2.35 16.62 16.37
CA LEU A 347 1.57 15.44 16.00
C LEU A 347 0.17 15.49 16.61
N SER A 348 -0.80 14.94 15.89
CA SER A 348 -2.08 14.52 16.48
C SER A 348 -1.87 13.35 17.43
N VAL A 349 -2.83 13.10 18.33
CA VAL A 349 -2.82 11.92 19.22
C VAL A 349 -2.65 10.63 18.42
N ALA A 350 -3.43 10.48 17.33
CA ALA A 350 -3.33 9.34 16.42
C ALA A 350 -1.95 9.20 15.78
N GLY A 351 -1.36 10.32 15.35
CA GLY A 351 -0.01 10.33 14.79
C GLY A 351 1.07 9.96 15.80
N ALA A 352 0.94 10.42 17.05
CA ALA A 352 1.86 10.11 18.14
C ALA A 352 1.77 8.65 18.57
N VAL A 353 0.56 8.08 18.66
CA VAL A 353 0.36 6.67 18.98
C VAL A 353 0.86 5.76 17.85
N ALA A 354 0.61 6.10 16.59
CA ALA A 354 1.15 5.37 15.46
C ALA A 354 2.70 5.40 15.45
N HIS A 355 3.30 6.55 15.74
CA HIS A 355 4.75 6.66 15.89
C HIS A 355 5.28 5.79 17.04
N ALA A 356 4.64 5.86 18.21
CA ALA A 356 4.99 5.06 19.36
C ALA A 356 4.85 3.55 19.06
N ALA A 357 3.85 3.14 18.29
CA ALA A 357 3.66 1.75 17.87
C ALA A 357 4.81 1.26 17.00
N CYS A 358 5.21 2.02 15.99
CA CYS A 358 6.34 1.67 15.12
C CYS A 358 7.67 1.64 15.87
N THR A 359 7.94 2.62 16.72
CA THR A 359 9.19 2.68 17.51
C THR A 359 9.25 1.59 18.60
N THR A 360 8.14 1.33 19.28
CA THR A 360 8.05 0.22 20.24
C THR A 360 8.29 -1.12 19.55
N ALA A 361 7.68 -1.35 18.38
CA ALA A 361 7.85 -2.58 17.61
C ALA A 361 9.31 -2.79 17.19
N MET A 362 9.99 -1.72 16.75
CA MET A 362 11.41 -1.72 16.46
C MET A 362 12.26 -2.08 17.69
N ASP A 363 12.05 -1.39 18.82
CA ASP A 363 12.87 -1.52 20.01
C ASP A 363 12.79 -2.92 20.65
N ILE A 364 11.59 -3.51 20.65
CA ILE A 364 11.36 -4.85 21.20
C ILE A 364 11.55 -5.96 20.17
N LYS A 365 11.87 -5.61 18.92
CA LYS A 365 11.95 -6.53 17.77
C LYS A 365 10.67 -7.38 17.64
N ALA A 366 9.53 -6.70 17.66
CA ALA A 366 8.24 -7.33 17.47
C ALA A 366 8.17 -8.04 16.11
N ASN A 367 7.49 -9.18 16.08
CA ASN A 367 7.20 -9.96 14.89
C ASN A 367 6.18 -9.27 13.98
N ALA A 368 5.23 -8.52 14.55
CA ALA A 368 4.22 -7.80 13.80
C ALA A 368 3.67 -6.57 14.57
N ILE A 369 3.15 -5.60 13.82
CA ILE A 369 2.26 -4.56 14.32
C ILE A 369 0.84 -4.94 13.90
N ILE A 370 -0.03 -5.24 14.85
CA ILE A 370 -1.44 -5.57 14.58
C ILE A 370 -2.27 -4.30 14.82
N THR A 371 -3.12 -3.95 13.87
CA THR A 371 -4.06 -2.84 14.03
C THR A 371 -5.48 -3.23 13.66
N VAL A 372 -6.45 -2.71 14.39
CA VAL A 372 -7.87 -2.81 14.03
C VAL A 372 -8.30 -1.47 13.45
N SER A 373 -8.80 -1.47 12.21
CA SER A 373 -9.15 -0.24 11.51
C SER A 373 -10.45 -0.36 10.72
N LYS A 374 -11.43 0.48 11.09
CA LYS A 374 -12.72 0.55 10.39
C LYS A 374 -12.63 1.24 9.02
N SER A 375 -11.88 2.34 8.94
CA SER A 375 -11.69 3.16 7.73
C SER A 375 -10.34 2.92 7.02
N GLY A 376 -9.45 2.15 7.65
CA GLY A 376 -8.06 1.96 7.21
C GLY A 376 -7.10 3.10 7.59
N GLU A 377 -7.58 4.18 8.25
CA GLU A 377 -6.76 5.34 8.58
C GLU A 377 -5.63 5.01 9.56
N THR A 378 -5.91 4.20 10.59
CA THR A 378 -4.89 3.75 11.55
C THR A 378 -3.77 3.00 10.86
N ALA A 379 -4.12 2.07 9.95
CA ALA A 379 -3.13 1.33 9.16
C ALA A 379 -2.29 2.28 8.30
N ARG A 380 -2.91 3.28 7.65
CA ARG A 380 -2.18 4.29 6.86
C ARG A 380 -1.26 5.19 7.70
N LEU A 381 -1.67 5.52 8.93
CA LEU A 381 -0.81 6.25 9.86
C LEU A 381 0.43 5.45 10.27
N LEU A 382 0.31 4.13 10.41
CA LEU A 382 1.46 3.24 10.65
C LEU A 382 2.36 3.16 9.41
N CYS A 383 1.78 2.91 8.22
CA CYS A 383 2.58 2.73 7.01
C CYS A 383 3.38 3.99 6.65
N LYS A 384 2.89 5.18 7.02
CA LYS A 384 3.61 6.45 6.89
C LYS A 384 5.02 6.38 7.49
N TYR A 385 5.25 5.59 8.54
CA TYR A 385 6.54 5.44 9.20
C TYR A 385 7.47 4.40 8.57
N ARG A 386 6.97 3.63 7.60
CA ARG A 386 7.68 2.53 6.94
C ARG A 386 8.44 1.63 7.93
N PRO A 387 7.76 1.06 8.96
CA PRO A 387 8.42 0.13 9.86
C PRO A 387 8.92 -1.09 9.07
N GLU A 388 10.08 -1.63 9.46
CA GLU A 388 10.54 -2.93 8.97
C GLU A 388 9.62 -4.06 9.48
N THR A 389 9.06 -3.88 10.68
CA THR A 389 8.07 -4.78 11.25
C THR A 389 6.79 -4.82 10.39
N PRO A 390 6.33 -6.01 9.95
CA PRO A 390 5.11 -6.17 9.16
C PRO A 390 3.88 -5.58 9.84
N ILE A 391 3.01 -4.94 9.06
CA ILE A 391 1.73 -4.39 9.55
C ILE A 391 0.59 -5.32 9.14
N ILE A 392 -0.15 -5.82 10.13
CA ILE A 392 -1.35 -6.61 9.93
C ILE A 392 -2.56 -5.73 10.26
N ALA A 393 -3.41 -5.47 9.28
CA ALA A 393 -4.59 -4.62 9.45
C ALA A 393 -5.87 -5.47 9.48
N CYS A 394 -6.39 -5.70 10.68
CA CYS A 394 -7.71 -6.28 10.90
C CYS A 394 -8.79 -5.25 10.52
N VAL A 395 -9.61 -5.57 9.53
CA VAL A 395 -10.64 -4.69 8.98
C VAL A 395 -12.02 -5.35 9.03
N LEU A 396 -13.06 -4.51 8.98
CA LEU A 396 -14.45 -4.93 9.23
C LEU A 396 -15.32 -4.96 7.97
N THR A 397 -14.80 -4.51 6.82
CA THR A 397 -15.54 -4.47 5.56
C THR A 397 -14.64 -4.88 4.41
N GLU A 398 -15.19 -5.60 3.43
CA GLU A 398 -14.45 -6.03 2.24
C GLU A 398 -13.94 -4.83 1.42
N GLN A 399 -14.66 -3.72 1.45
CA GLN A 399 -14.27 -2.49 0.78
C GLN A 399 -12.92 -1.98 1.31
N VAL A 400 -12.79 -1.88 2.63
CA VAL A 400 -11.53 -1.43 3.27
C VAL A 400 -10.44 -2.49 3.14
N TYR A 401 -10.82 -3.78 3.18
CA TYR A 401 -9.92 -4.91 2.90
C TYR A 401 -9.23 -4.77 1.55
N ARG A 402 -10.00 -4.45 0.49
CA ARG A 402 -9.44 -4.17 -0.84
C ARG A 402 -8.67 -2.85 -0.88
N GLN A 403 -9.21 -1.77 -0.31
CA GLN A 403 -8.57 -0.45 -0.38
C GLN A 403 -7.19 -0.39 0.29
N LEU A 404 -6.97 -1.16 1.37
CA LEU A 404 -5.66 -1.18 2.02
C LEU A 404 -4.56 -1.78 1.16
N THR A 405 -4.88 -2.53 0.10
CA THR A 405 -3.88 -3.13 -0.81
C THR A 405 -3.12 -2.11 -1.67
N LEU A 406 -3.61 -0.86 -1.74
CA LEU A 406 -2.87 0.25 -2.37
C LEU A 406 -1.87 0.90 -1.41
N SER A 407 -1.98 0.64 -0.10
CA SER A 407 -1.13 1.21 0.92
C SER A 407 0.13 0.35 1.09
N TRP A 408 1.28 0.99 1.32
CA TRP A 408 2.56 0.30 1.46
C TRP A 408 2.59 -0.61 2.70
N GLY A 409 3.15 -1.81 2.57
CA GLY A 409 3.57 -2.67 3.69
C GLY A 409 2.44 -3.17 4.61
N ILE A 410 1.18 -3.09 4.17
CA ILE A 410 0.02 -3.55 4.94
C ILE A 410 -0.49 -4.87 4.39
N THR A 411 -0.63 -5.86 5.27
CA THR A 411 -1.37 -7.09 5.02
C THR A 411 -2.74 -6.96 5.68
N PRO A 412 -3.81 -6.66 4.93
CA PRO A 412 -5.15 -6.57 5.50
C PRO A 412 -5.71 -7.99 5.72
N ILE A 413 -6.54 -8.16 6.75
CA ILE A 413 -7.30 -9.38 7.03
C ILE A 413 -8.70 -9.02 7.54
N MET A 414 -9.71 -9.81 7.17
CA MET A 414 -11.08 -9.62 7.66
C MET A 414 -11.20 -10.12 9.10
N MET A 415 -11.82 -9.32 9.96
CA MET A 415 -12.09 -9.64 11.35
C MET A 415 -13.56 -9.38 11.67
N GLU A 416 -14.15 -10.18 12.54
CA GLU A 416 -15.47 -9.91 13.08
C GLU A 416 -15.47 -8.66 13.98
N TYR A 417 -16.64 -8.04 14.12
CA TYR A 417 -16.81 -6.89 15.01
C TYR A 417 -16.53 -7.28 16.46
N ALA A 418 -15.84 -6.41 17.21
CA ALA A 418 -15.60 -6.54 18.65
C ALA A 418 -16.37 -5.46 19.40
N HIS A 419 -16.91 -5.79 20.57
CA HIS A 419 -17.79 -4.92 21.35
C HIS A 419 -17.06 -4.13 22.43
N ASP A 420 -15.90 -4.60 22.87
CA ASP A 420 -15.04 -3.91 23.83
C ASP A 420 -13.55 -4.06 23.46
N THR A 421 -12.69 -3.41 24.25
CA THR A 421 -11.25 -3.35 24.00
C THR A 421 -10.55 -4.69 24.18
N ASP A 422 -10.97 -5.49 25.17
CA ASP A 422 -10.33 -6.76 25.48
C ASP A 422 -10.68 -7.79 24.39
N GLU A 423 -11.97 -7.87 24.02
CA GLU A 423 -12.44 -8.68 22.89
C GLU A 423 -11.76 -8.25 21.59
N LEU A 424 -11.55 -6.95 21.36
CA LEU A 424 -10.84 -6.43 20.18
C LEU A 424 -9.42 -6.98 20.09
N ILE A 425 -8.71 -7.00 21.21
CA ILE A 425 -7.33 -7.50 21.27
C ILE A 425 -7.30 -9.00 21.02
N GLU A 426 -8.15 -9.77 21.70
CA GLU A 426 -8.25 -11.22 21.55
C GLU A 426 -8.63 -11.63 20.12
N LYS A 427 -9.64 -10.99 19.52
CA LYS A 427 -10.04 -11.23 18.13
C LYS A 427 -8.94 -10.85 17.14
N ALA A 428 -8.26 -9.73 17.33
CA ALA A 428 -7.20 -9.32 16.41
C ALA A 428 -6.02 -10.30 16.41
N VAL A 429 -5.62 -10.78 17.60
CA VAL A 429 -4.55 -11.78 17.74
C VAL A 429 -4.97 -13.12 17.15
N SER A 430 -6.13 -13.66 17.55
CA SER A 430 -6.62 -14.96 17.08
C SER A 430 -6.88 -14.98 15.56
N THR A 431 -7.40 -13.88 14.99
CA THR A 431 -7.58 -13.74 13.53
C THR A 431 -6.23 -13.72 12.82
N SER A 432 -5.24 -13.00 13.36
CA SER A 432 -3.89 -12.95 12.80
C SER A 432 -3.17 -14.30 12.89
N GLN A 433 -3.37 -15.05 13.98
CA GLN A 433 -2.87 -16.41 14.14
C GLN A 433 -3.53 -17.38 13.16
N SER A 434 -4.86 -17.31 13.01
CA SER A 434 -5.62 -18.16 12.09
C SER A 434 -5.23 -17.93 10.62
N ALA A 435 -4.84 -16.70 10.28
CA ALA A 435 -4.28 -16.35 8.98
C ALA A 435 -2.80 -16.79 8.79
N GLY A 436 -2.17 -17.36 9.82
CA GLY A 436 -0.77 -17.81 9.79
C GLY A 436 0.26 -16.68 9.79
N LEU A 437 -0.14 -15.45 10.16
CA LEU A 437 0.72 -14.26 10.13
C LEU A 437 1.53 -14.07 11.42
N VAL A 438 1.08 -14.68 12.52
CA VAL A 438 1.77 -14.72 13.82
C VAL A 438 1.55 -16.09 14.46
N GLN A 439 2.45 -16.49 15.37
CA GLN A 439 2.44 -17.80 16.04
C GLN A 439 2.60 -17.64 17.55
N ASP A 440 2.30 -18.71 18.31
CA ASP A 440 2.53 -18.71 19.76
C ASP A 440 4.00 -18.40 20.09
N GLY A 441 4.21 -17.48 21.03
CA GLY A 441 5.53 -16.98 21.42
C GLY A 441 6.00 -15.72 20.66
N ASP A 442 5.32 -15.33 19.57
CA ASP A 442 5.61 -14.08 18.87
C ASP A 442 5.27 -12.87 19.74
N LEU A 443 6.12 -11.83 19.64
CA LEU A 443 5.88 -10.55 20.29
C LEU A 443 5.26 -9.59 19.30
N VAL A 444 4.09 -9.03 19.60
CA VAL A 444 3.38 -8.10 18.71
C VAL A 444 3.12 -6.77 19.39
N VAL A 445 2.99 -5.71 18.59
CA VAL A 445 2.50 -4.41 19.05
C VAL A 445 1.11 -4.19 18.48
N ILE A 446 0.13 -3.99 19.35
CA ILE A 446 -1.27 -3.79 18.98
C ILE A 446 -1.61 -2.30 19.08
N THR A 447 -2.27 -1.74 18.07
CA THR A 447 -2.79 -0.37 18.12
C THR A 447 -4.18 -0.25 17.51
N ALA A 448 -5.05 0.52 18.15
CA ALA A 448 -6.41 0.76 17.69
C ALA A 448 -6.95 2.10 18.21
N GLY A 449 -8.12 2.49 17.72
CA GLY A 449 -8.93 3.56 18.29
C GLY A 449 -10.02 2.98 19.21
N VAL A 450 -10.10 3.50 20.43
CA VAL A 450 -11.11 3.14 21.43
C VAL A 450 -11.88 4.40 21.83
N PRO A 451 -13.23 4.41 21.86
CA PRO A 451 -14.16 3.26 21.77
C PRO A 451 -14.17 2.56 20.41
N VAL A 452 -14.39 1.24 20.43
CA VAL A 452 -14.44 0.41 19.22
C VAL A 452 -15.56 0.86 18.29
N GLY A 453 -15.30 0.85 16.99
CA GLY A 453 -16.29 1.19 15.96
C GLY A 453 -16.35 2.66 15.55
N ILE A 454 -15.59 3.55 16.23
CA ILE A 454 -15.46 4.98 15.88
C ILE A 454 -14.16 5.22 15.11
N SER A 455 -14.27 5.61 13.84
CA SER A 455 -13.12 5.96 12.99
C SER A 455 -12.39 7.21 13.48
N GLY A 456 -11.10 7.34 13.17
CA GLY A 456 -10.30 8.54 13.46
C GLY A 456 -9.75 8.68 14.89
N THR A 457 -9.94 7.69 15.76
CA THR A 457 -9.64 7.80 17.20
C THR A 457 -8.41 7.03 17.68
N THR A 458 -7.47 6.65 16.80
CA THR A 458 -6.25 5.88 17.20
C THR A 458 -5.61 6.49 18.46
N ASN A 459 -5.65 5.76 19.57
CA ASN A 459 -5.29 6.29 20.88
C ASN A 459 -4.73 5.26 21.86
N MET A 460 -4.56 4.00 21.43
CA MET A 460 -4.07 2.91 22.25
C MET A 460 -2.87 2.20 21.61
N ILE A 461 -1.92 1.78 22.46
CA ILE A 461 -0.81 0.89 22.14
C ILE A 461 -0.68 -0.19 23.22
N LYS A 462 -0.44 -1.45 22.82
CA LYS A 462 -0.17 -2.57 23.73
C LYS A 462 0.90 -3.49 23.14
N ALA A 463 1.99 -3.72 23.87
CA ALA A 463 2.88 -4.84 23.57
C ALA A 463 2.24 -6.13 24.11
N HIS A 464 2.21 -7.19 23.30
CA HIS A 464 1.49 -8.42 23.62
C HIS A 464 2.27 -9.63 23.13
N LEU A 465 2.34 -10.67 23.97
CA LEU A 465 2.90 -11.96 23.61
C LEU A 465 1.77 -12.85 23.11
N VAL A 466 1.92 -13.36 21.88
CA VAL A 466 0.92 -14.21 21.23
C VAL A 466 0.91 -15.59 21.87
N GLY A 467 -0.29 -16.12 22.08
CA GLY A 467 -0.53 -17.43 22.70
C GLY A 467 -0.74 -17.35 24.21
N ASP A 468 -1.35 -18.39 24.76
CA ASP A 468 -1.59 -18.49 26.20
C ASP A 468 -0.31 -18.89 26.92
N ALA A 469 0.22 -17.98 27.74
CA ALA A 469 1.15 -18.37 28.78
C ALA A 469 0.37 -19.27 29.77
N LEU A 470 0.75 -20.55 29.87
CA LEU A 470 0.21 -21.45 30.89
C LEU A 470 0.39 -20.84 32.28
N LEU A 471 1.54 -20.16 32.47
CA LEU A 471 1.92 -19.47 33.69
C LEU A 471 2.83 -18.28 33.34
N SER A 472 2.77 -17.25 34.17
CA SER A 472 3.75 -16.16 34.20
C SER A 472 4.27 -15.96 35.62
N GLY A 473 5.48 -15.42 35.71
CA GLY A 473 6.16 -15.10 36.95
C GLY A 473 7.36 -14.18 36.68
N ILE A 474 8.31 -14.16 37.59
CA ILE A 474 9.56 -13.41 37.44
C ILE A 474 10.59 -14.34 36.81
N GLY A 475 11.04 -14.00 35.61
CA GLY A 475 12.12 -14.70 34.92
C GLY A 475 13.48 -14.44 35.57
N ILE A 476 14.27 -15.50 35.73
CA ILE A 476 15.66 -15.45 36.18
C ILE A 476 16.56 -16.13 35.14
N GLY A 477 17.54 -15.37 34.65
CA GLY A 477 18.48 -15.79 33.62
C GLY A 477 18.13 -15.25 32.23
N LYS A 478 18.94 -15.61 31.23
CA LYS A 478 18.76 -15.18 29.82
C LYS A 478 18.56 -16.34 28.85
N ARG A 479 18.34 -17.53 29.39
CA ARG A 479 18.22 -18.76 28.60
C ARG A 479 16.77 -19.19 28.59
N ASN A 480 16.44 -20.03 27.62
CA ASN A 480 15.17 -20.74 27.56
C ASN A 480 15.42 -22.23 27.76
N GLY A 481 14.47 -22.90 28.38
CA GLY A 481 14.56 -24.33 28.67
C GLY A 481 13.30 -25.02 28.19
N VAL A 482 13.47 -26.16 27.51
CA VAL A 482 12.35 -26.96 26.99
C VAL A 482 12.44 -28.36 27.58
N GLY A 483 11.31 -28.88 28.03
CA GLY A 483 11.25 -30.23 28.56
C GLY A 483 9.84 -30.63 28.97
N VAL A 484 9.73 -31.86 29.45
CA VAL A 484 8.47 -32.37 30.02
C VAL A 484 8.34 -31.82 31.44
N ALA A 485 7.20 -31.21 31.75
CA ALA A 485 6.87 -30.72 33.08
C ALA A 485 6.78 -31.90 34.05
N CYS A 486 7.55 -31.81 35.14
CA CYS A 486 7.53 -32.74 36.26
C CYS A 486 7.06 -31.98 37.51
N VAL A 487 5.80 -32.19 37.87
CA VAL A 487 5.11 -31.49 38.96
C VAL A 487 5.30 -32.24 40.26
N CYS A 488 6.08 -31.65 41.16
CA CYS A 488 6.45 -32.25 42.44
C CYS A 488 6.03 -31.33 43.59
N ARG A 489 5.28 -31.87 44.57
CA ARG A 489 4.83 -31.12 45.75
C ARG A 489 5.66 -31.36 47.01
N SER A 490 6.61 -32.30 46.97
CA SER A 490 7.52 -32.64 48.07
C SER A 490 8.87 -33.17 47.57
N ASP A 491 9.89 -33.17 48.43
CA ASP A 491 11.22 -33.74 48.15
C ASP A 491 11.16 -35.21 47.69
N ASP A 492 10.22 -36.00 48.24
CA ASP A 492 10.04 -37.40 47.87
C ASP A 492 9.43 -37.57 46.47
N GLU A 493 8.55 -36.66 46.07
CA GLU A 493 8.06 -36.62 44.69
C GLU A 493 9.16 -36.26 43.70
N VAL A 494 10.03 -35.30 44.04
CA VAL A 494 11.19 -34.96 43.19
C VAL A 494 12.08 -36.19 43.01
N ARG A 495 12.41 -36.91 44.10
CA ARG A 495 13.28 -38.10 44.02
C ARG A 495 12.68 -39.26 43.21
N SER A 496 11.36 -39.41 43.23
CA SER A 496 10.68 -40.55 42.58
C SER A 496 10.21 -40.28 41.16
N LYS A 497 9.83 -39.03 40.84
CA LYS A 497 9.25 -38.67 39.54
C LYS A 497 10.24 -38.03 38.58
N PHE A 498 11.16 -37.22 39.08
CA PHE A 498 12.00 -36.37 38.24
C PHE A 498 12.97 -37.20 37.40
N LYS A 499 13.13 -36.82 36.13
CA LYS A 499 14.14 -37.37 35.22
C LYS A 499 15.01 -36.24 34.66
N PRO A 500 16.31 -36.48 34.43
CA PRO A 500 17.17 -35.49 33.77
C PRO A 500 16.58 -34.95 32.47
N GLY A 501 16.68 -33.63 32.27
CA GLY A 501 16.08 -32.92 31.13
C GLY A 501 14.60 -32.53 31.30
N ASN A 502 13.95 -32.89 32.42
CA ASN A 502 12.61 -32.39 32.75
C ASN A 502 12.64 -30.92 33.17
N VAL A 503 11.48 -30.26 33.02
CA VAL A 503 11.21 -28.96 33.65
C VAL A 503 10.67 -29.24 35.05
N LEU A 504 11.43 -28.84 36.08
CA LEU A 504 11.06 -29.08 37.47
C LEU A 504 10.03 -28.04 37.92
N VAL A 505 8.83 -28.48 38.30
CA VAL A 505 7.74 -27.60 38.77
C VAL A 505 7.44 -27.89 40.24
N VAL A 506 7.72 -26.92 41.12
CA VAL A 506 7.65 -27.11 42.59
C VAL A 506 7.07 -25.89 43.30
N PRO A 507 6.57 -26.01 44.55
CA PRO A 507 6.21 -24.84 45.34
C PRO A 507 7.43 -23.98 45.68
N ALA A 508 8.53 -24.62 46.09
CA ALA A 508 9.82 -24.00 46.41
C ALA A 508 10.94 -25.03 46.21
N THR A 509 12.20 -24.58 46.15
CA THR A 509 13.37 -25.47 46.07
C THR A 509 14.22 -25.38 47.35
N ASN A 510 15.03 -26.41 47.61
CA ASN A 510 15.95 -26.47 48.76
C ASN A 510 17.23 -27.24 48.40
N ASN A 511 18.16 -27.35 49.36
CA ASN A 511 19.46 -28.02 49.17
C ASN A 511 19.35 -29.51 48.82
N ASN A 512 18.27 -30.20 49.20
CA ASN A 512 18.09 -31.62 48.87
C ASN A 512 17.79 -31.85 47.39
N MET A 513 17.36 -30.80 46.67
CA MET A 513 16.98 -30.85 45.26
C MET A 513 18.12 -30.44 44.31
N LEU A 514 19.33 -30.17 44.82
CA LEU A 514 20.44 -29.61 44.01
C LEU A 514 20.81 -30.45 42.79
N ASP A 515 20.83 -31.77 42.93
CA ASP A 515 21.14 -32.66 41.80
C ASP A 515 20.03 -32.61 40.73
N SER A 516 18.76 -32.63 41.15
CA SER A 516 17.62 -32.49 40.24
C SER A 516 17.61 -31.13 39.53
N ILE A 517 17.94 -30.05 40.25
CA ILE A 517 18.06 -28.71 39.69
C ILE A 517 19.19 -28.63 38.64
N ARG A 518 20.32 -29.28 38.90
CA ARG A 518 21.44 -29.35 37.96
C ARG A 518 21.06 -30.10 36.68
N ASP A 519 20.25 -31.14 36.81
CA ASP A 519 19.84 -31.98 35.68
C ASP A 519 18.58 -31.47 34.97
N ALA A 520 17.85 -30.51 35.56
CA ALA A 520 16.65 -29.92 34.97
C ALA A 520 16.97 -29.08 33.73
N SER A 521 16.05 -29.05 32.76
CA SER A 521 16.14 -28.15 31.61
C SER A 521 15.66 -26.74 31.96
N ALA A 522 14.72 -26.61 32.89
CA ALA A 522 14.24 -25.36 33.48
C ALA A 522 13.60 -25.61 34.86
N ILE A 523 13.36 -24.54 35.61
CA ILE A 523 12.72 -24.59 36.94
C ILE A 523 11.54 -23.63 36.98
N ILE A 524 10.39 -24.08 37.50
CA ILE A 524 9.22 -23.25 37.78
C ILE A 524 8.91 -23.38 39.27
N ALA A 525 8.96 -22.27 40.00
CA ALA A 525 8.70 -22.21 41.43
C ALA A 525 7.51 -21.29 41.74
N GLU A 526 6.59 -21.72 42.62
CA GLU A 526 5.50 -20.86 43.09
C GLU A 526 6.00 -19.77 44.06
N GLU A 527 7.04 -20.06 44.83
CA GLU A 527 7.69 -19.11 45.73
C GLU A 527 8.18 -17.89 44.94
N ALA A 528 7.75 -16.70 45.38
CA ALA A 528 8.18 -15.45 44.80
C ALA A 528 9.50 -14.97 45.41
N GLY A 529 10.34 -14.32 44.59
CA GLY A 529 11.52 -13.62 45.05
C GLY A 529 12.76 -13.91 44.20
N VAL A 530 13.41 -12.85 43.73
CA VAL A 530 14.68 -12.93 42.97
C VAL A 530 15.85 -13.45 43.81
N ASN A 531 15.70 -13.45 45.14
CA ASN A 531 16.66 -13.99 46.11
C ASN A 531 16.23 -15.35 46.66
N SER A 532 15.19 -15.98 46.10
CA SER A 532 14.78 -17.33 46.50
C SER A 532 15.87 -18.35 46.17
N HIS A 533 15.82 -19.51 46.83
CA HIS A 533 16.76 -20.59 46.55
C HIS A 533 16.74 -21.00 45.07
N ALA A 534 15.55 -21.05 44.46
CA ALA A 534 15.38 -21.40 43.05
C ALA A 534 16.08 -20.40 42.12
N ALA A 535 15.91 -19.10 42.39
CA ALA A 535 16.50 -18.03 41.61
C ALA A 535 18.05 -18.03 41.71
N ILE A 536 18.60 -18.09 42.92
CA ILE A 536 20.05 -18.01 43.16
C ILE A 536 20.76 -19.23 42.57
N VAL A 537 20.26 -20.44 42.85
CA VAL A 537 20.87 -21.68 42.39
C VAL A 537 20.70 -21.82 40.88
N GLY A 538 19.52 -21.52 40.34
CA GLY A 538 19.26 -21.55 38.91
C GLY A 538 20.19 -20.61 38.12
N LEU A 539 20.34 -19.37 38.58
CA LEU A 539 21.24 -18.40 37.96
C LEU A 539 22.71 -18.88 38.00
N THR A 540 23.15 -19.41 39.13
CA THR A 540 24.52 -19.92 39.33
C THR A 540 24.82 -21.11 38.42
N LEU A 541 23.84 -22.00 38.22
CA LEU A 541 23.96 -23.17 37.34
C LEU A 541 23.62 -22.85 35.86
N GLY A 542 23.30 -21.59 35.54
CA GLY A 542 22.93 -21.16 34.19
C GLY A 542 21.66 -21.84 33.67
N LYS A 543 20.72 -22.16 34.58
CA LYS A 543 19.41 -22.74 34.29
C LYS A 543 18.35 -21.63 34.19
N PRO A 544 17.42 -21.72 33.23
CA PRO A 544 16.29 -20.81 33.16
C PRO A 544 15.30 -21.10 34.28
N VAL A 545 14.90 -20.06 35.01
CA VAL A 545 13.98 -20.20 36.15
C VAL A 545 12.86 -19.17 36.05
N VAL A 546 11.64 -19.58 36.40
CA VAL A 546 10.52 -18.68 36.64
C VAL A 546 10.08 -18.85 38.10
N VAL A 547 10.19 -17.78 38.89
CA VAL A 547 9.77 -17.74 40.30
C VAL A 547 8.49 -16.91 40.45
N GLY A 548 7.73 -17.11 41.52
CA GLY A 548 6.45 -16.43 41.72
C GLY A 548 5.36 -16.88 40.73
N ALA A 549 5.50 -18.06 40.13
CA ALA A 549 4.51 -18.65 39.24
C ALA A 549 3.32 -19.20 40.06
N ALA A 550 2.47 -18.31 40.56
CA ALA A 550 1.43 -18.65 41.54
C ALA A 550 0.49 -19.76 41.05
N GLY A 551 0.43 -20.86 41.81
CA GLY A 551 -0.40 -22.03 41.49
C GLY A 551 0.14 -22.91 40.36
N ALA A 552 1.42 -22.80 40.00
CA ALA A 552 2.06 -23.61 38.97
C ALA A 552 1.83 -25.11 39.17
N THR A 553 1.94 -25.62 40.40
CA THR A 553 1.76 -27.04 40.73
C THR A 553 0.31 -27.51 40.66
N ARG A 554 -0.66 -26.59 40.50
CA ARG A 554 -2.07 -26.91 40.29
C ARG A 554 -2.47 -26.79 38.82
N LYS A 555 -1.90 -25.81 38.12
CA LYS A 555 -2.23 -25.47 36.72
C LYS A 555 -1.49 -26.33 35.71
N LEU A 556 -0.27 -26.77 36.01
CA LEU A 556 0.48 -27.69 35.17
C LEU A 556 0.21 -29.14 35.58
N HIS A 557 0.30 -30.02 34.59
CA HIS A 557 0.16 -31.47 34.76
C HIS A 557 1.45 -32.18 34.34
N ASP A 558 1.75 -33.29 35.02
CA ASP A 558 2.86 -34.16 34.66
C ASP A 558 2.73 -34.63 33.20
N GLY A 559 3.83 -34.63 32.45
CA GLY A 559 3.85 -35.13 31.08
C GLY A 559 3.60 -34.08 29.99
N VAL A 560 3.17 -32.86 30.35
CA VAL A 560 3.01 -31.77 29.38
C VAL A 560 4.39 -31.24 28.98
N ARG A 561 4.66 -31.13 27.68
CA ARG A 561 5.88 -30.51 27.18
C ARG A 561 5.74 -28.99 27.26
N VAL A 562 6.67 -28.31 27.91
CA VAL A 562 6.62 -26.85 28.11
C VAL A 562 7.93 -26.18 27.71
N SER A 563 7.80 -24.92 27.28
CA SER A 563 8.91 -23.99 27.11
C SER A 563 8.91 -23.01 28.28
N VAL A 564 10.07 -22.77 28.88
CA VAL A 564 10.26 -21.82 29.96
C VAL A 564 11.22 -20.74 29.49
N ASP A 565 10.74 -19.51 29.39
CA ASP A 565 11.54 -18.34 29.08
C ASP A 565 12.05 -17.69 30.37
N GLY A 566 13.34 -17.87 30.64
CA GLY A 566 13.97 -17.35 31.85
C GLY A 566 14.17 -15.83 31.83
N GLU A 567 14.11 -15.17 30.68
CA GLU A 567 14.25 -13.72 30.57
C GLU A 567 12.89 -13.02 30.72
N ARG A 568 11.87 -13.53 30.01
CA ARG A 568 10.52 -12.97 30.00
C ARG A 568 9.65 -13.44 31.16
N GLY A 569 10.00 -14.55 31.81
CA GLY A 569 9.25 -15.08 32.96
C GLY A 569 7.95 -15.78 32.56
N VAL A 570 7.90 -16.40 31.38
CA VAL A 570 6.67 -17.02 30.83
C VAL A 570 6.87 -18.50 30.55
N VAL A 571 5.80 -19.27 30.70
CA VAL A 571 5.75 -20.71 30.44
C VAL A 571 4.70 -20.99 29.38
N HIS A 572 5.11 -21.62 28.29
CA HIS A 572 4.22 -21.97 27.17
C HIS A 572 4.05 -23.48 27.05
N SER A 573 2.86 -23.90 26.61
CA SER A 573 2.66 -25.28 26.15
C SER A 573 3.40 -25.48 24.83
N MET A 574 4.01 -26.64 24.65
CA MET A 574 4.58 -27.06 23.37
C MET A 574 3.74 -28.19 22.79
N PRO A 575 3.57 -28.26 21.45
CA PRO A 575 3.05 -29.45 20.79
C PRO A 575 3.91 -30.68 21.17
N GLN A 576 3.28 -31.84 21.35
CA GLN A 576 3.97 -33.07 21.75
C GLN A 576 5.02 -33.52 20.74
#